data_AF-A0A1B6M8J1-F1
#
_entry.id   AF-A0A1B6M8J1-F1
#
_cell.length_a   1.000
_cell.length_b   1.000
_cell.length_c   1.000
_cell.angle_alpha   90.00
_cell.angle_beta   90.00
_cell.angle_gamma   90.00
#
_symmetry.space_group_name_H-M   'P 1'
#
loop_
_entity.id
_entity.type
_entity.pdbx_description
1 polymer ?
#
loop_
_entity_poly.entity_id
_entity_poly.type
_entity_poly.pdbx_seq_one_letter_code
_entity_poly.pdbx_strand_id
1 'polypeptide(L)'
;GGASVHYHLLSPLSKGLFHKAILQSGFALCQWAFQDKPREKAFLLARELGCTSQDPDTVLEFLMTVPAIDLVKTEDMVVLRTGREIIQKSGRLFIPCVEKSGDLQFLTASPHELMRTGKFHKVPIIMGINDKEGTLSLAKGVVDCDQVNSDPSLTVPLDLGIVLDREV
;
A
#
# COMPACT_ATOMS: atom_id res chain seq x y z
N GLY A 1 8.04 7.43 5.30
CA GLY A 1 9.39 7.97 5.06
C GLY A 1 10.02 7.36 3.82
N GLY A 2 10.77 6.26 3.97
CA GLY A 2 11.52 5.63 2.85
C GLY A 2 10.68 5.33 1.61
N ALA A 3 9.49 4.74 1.76
CA ALA A 3 8.59 4.47 0.64
C ALA A 3 8.16 5.76 -0.09
N SER A 4 7.88 6.85 0.65
CA SER A 4 7.54 8.16 0.08
C SER A 4 8.69 8.74 -0.75
N VAL A 5 9.94 8.65 -0.25
CA VAL A 5 11.13 9.04 -1.02
C VAL A 5 11.23 8.20 -2.30
N HIS A 6 10.94 6.90 -2.22
CA HIS A 6 10.89 6.05 -3.41
C HIS A 6 9.81 6.51 -4.40
N TYR A 7 8.62 6.88 -3.93
CA TYR A 7 7.58 7.42 -4.82
C TYR A 7 8.00 8.72 -5.51
N HIS A 8 8.76 9.60 -4.85
CA HIS A 8 9.31 10.78 -5.52
C HIS A 8 10.36 10.43 -6.59
N LEU A 9 11.09 9.33 -6.46
CA LEU A 9 11.93 8.82 -7.56
C LEU A 9 11.07 8.37 -8.76
N LEU A 10 9.92 7.76 -8.49
CA LEU A 10 9.04 7.17 -9.51
C LEU A 10 8.12 8.21 -10.17
N SER A 11 7.75 9.27 -9.46
CA SER A 11 6.77 10.27 -9.91
C SER A 11 7.36 11.24 -10.95
N PRO A 12 6.72 11.45 -12.11
CA PRO A 12 7.14 12.49 -13.06
C PRO A 12 7.05 13.90 -12.48
N LEU A 13 6.16 14.15 -11.51
CA LEU A 13 5.97 15.46 -10.88
C LEU A 13 7.15 15.89 -10.02
N SER A 14 8.00 14.95 -9.61
CA SER A 14 9.17 15.24 -8.77
C SER A 14 10.47 15.37 -9.57
N LYS A 15 10.38 15.38 -10.91
CA LYS A 15 11.52 15.44 -11.81
C LYS A 15 12.36 16.69 -11.59
N GLY A 16 13.65 16.49 -11.33
CA GLY A 16 14.61 17.59 -11.19
C GLY A 16 14.55 18.33 -9.87
N LEU A 17 13.67 17.94 -8.93
CA LEU A 17 13.55 18.60 -7.62
C LEU A 17 14.66 18.20 -6.64
N PHE A 18 15.35 17.10 -6.89
CA PHE A 18 16.42 16.58 -6.05
C PHE A 18 17.47 15.85 -6.89
N HIS A 19 18.68 15.72 -6.34
CA HIS A 19 19.83 15.12 -7.03
C HIS A 19 20.35 13.84 -6.37
N LYS A 20 19.85 13.47 -5.18
CA LYS A 20 20.20 12.26 -4.40
C LYS A 20 19.01 11.85 -3.54
N ALA A 21 18.93 10.58 -3.15
CA ALA A 21 17.88 10.07 -2.26
C ALA A 21 18.42 9.07 -1.23
N ILE A 22 17.81 9.03 -0.03
CA ILE A 22 18.08 8.04 1.01
C ILE A 22 16.77 7.34 1.38
N LEU A 23 16.75 6.02 1.25
CA LEU A 23 15.58 5.18 1.52
C LEU A 23 15.87 4.28 2.71
N GLN A 24 15.33 4.63 3.87
CA GLN A 24 15.55 3.90 5.13
C GLN A 24 14.31 3.07 5.47
N SER A 25 14.49 1.76 5.62
CA SER A 25 13.48 0.81 6.14
C SER A 25 12.12 0.89 5.43
N GLY A 26 12.11 1.15 4.12
CA GLY A 26 10.87 1.22 3.35
C GLY A 26 11.05 1.66 1.91
N PHE A 27 10.29 1.05 1.02
CA PHE A 27 10.36 1.21 -0.42
C PHE A 27 8.96 1.13 -1.02
N ALA A 28 8.74 1.70 -2.21
CA ALA A 28 7.46 1.65 -2.92
C ALA A 28 6.99 0.22 -3.27
N LEU A 29 7.90 -0.77 -3.29
CA LEU A 29 7.62 -2.19 -3.53
C LEU A 29 7.23 -2.97 -2.26
N CYS A 30 7.32 -2.35 -1.07
CA CYS A 30 6.84 -2.99 0.14
C CYS A 30 5.33 -3.19 0.06
N GLN A 31 4.84 -4.37 0.46
CA GLN A 31 3.40 -4.69 0.37
C GLN A 31 2.54 -3.69 1.13
N TRP A 32 3.02 -3.18 2.27
CA TRP A 32 2.35 -2.16 3.07
C TRP A 32 2.40 -0.74 2.50
N ALA A 33 3.15 -0.51 1.42
CA ALA A 33 3.33 0.82 0.84
C ALA A 33 2.40 1.10 -0.35
N PHE A 34 1.91 0.07 -1.04
CA PHE A 34 1.13 0.20 -2.27
C PHE A 34 -0.28 -0.40 -2.13
N GLN A 35 -1.31 0.31 -2.60
CA GLN A 35 -2.70 -0.13 -2.54
C GLN A 35 -3.13 -0.82 -3.82
N ASP A 36 -3.70 -2.00 -3.63
CA ASP A 36 -4.39 -2.76 -4.66
C ASP A 36 -5.89 -2.44 -4.58
N LYS A 37 -6.52 -2.22 -5.73
CA LYS A 37 -7.98 -2.01 -5.80
C LYS A 37 -8.48 -0.89 -4.86
N PRO A 38 -7.89 0.33 -4.91
CA PRO A 38 -8.25 1.44 -4.01
C PRO A 38 -9.74 1.79 -4.03
N ARG A 39 -10.39 1.66 -5.20
CA ARG A 39 -11.84 1.86 -5.35
C ARG A 39 -12.63 0.84 -4.54
N GLU A 40 -12.34 -0.45 -4.62
CA GLU A 40 -13.03 -1.48 -3.83
C GLU A 40 -12.93 -1.18 -2.32
N LYS A 41 -11.78 -0.68 -1.85
CA LYS A 41 -11.59 -0.26 -0.46
C LYS A 41 -12.44 0.96 -0.07
N ALA A 42 -12.58 1.95 -0.94
CA ALA A 42 -13.45 3.11 -0.70
C ALA A 42 -14.93 2.71 -0.57
N PHE A 43 -15.41 1.81 -1.45
CA PHE A 43 -16.76 1.26 -1.36
C PHE A 43 -16.97 0.45 -0.07
N LEU A 44 -15.96 -0.32 0.34
CA LEU A 44 -16.00 -1.10 1.57
C LEU A 44 -16.12 -0.21 2.82
N LEU A 45 -15.34 0.88 2.88
CA LEU A 45 -15.43 1.89 3.93
C LEU A 45 -16.83 2.54 3.96
N ALA A 46 -17.34 2.97 2.81
CA ALA A 46 -18.65 3.60 2.70
C ALA A 46 -19.77 2.67 3.19
N ARG A 47 -19.70 1.38 2.85
CA ARG A 47 -20.65 0.36 3.30
C ARG A 47 -20.65 0.21 4.82
N GLU A 48 -19.47 0.17 5.42
CA GLU A 48 -19.33 0.07 6.89
C GLU A 48 -19.92 1.30 7.60
N LEU A 49 -19.86 2.47 6.95
CA LEU A 49 -20.46 3.72 7.44
C LEU A 49 -21.96 3.84 7.11
N GLY A 50 -22.56 2.86 6.42
CA GLY A 50 -24.00 2.80 6.14
C GLY A 50 -24.42 3.14 4.70
N CYS A 51 -23.48 3.34 3.77
CA CYS A 51 -23.78 3.59 2.35
C CYS A 51 -23.52 2.35 1.48
N THR A 52 -24.57 1.70 0.98
CA THR A 52 -24.49 0.49 0.15
C THR A 52 -24.55 0.77 -1.36
N SER A 53 -24.48 2.04 -1.78
CA SER A 53 -24.52 2.41 -3.19
C SER A 53 -23.37 1.77 -3.99
N GLN A 54 -23.63 1.46 -5.26
CA GLN A 54 -22.62 0.99 -6.21
C GLN A 54 -22.16 2.10 -7.17
N ASP A 55 -22.79 3.27 -7.08
CA ASP A 55 -22.45 4.44 -7.87
C ASP A 55 -21.31 5.25 -7.21
N PRO A 56 -20.18 5.48 -7.89
CA PRO A 56 -19.02 6.17 -7.31
C PRO A 56 -19.29 7.60 -6.86
N ASP A 57 -20.10 8.33 -7.62
CA ASP A 57 -20.37 9.74 -7.36
C ASP A 57 -21.24 9.85 -6.10
N THR A 58 -22.28 9.01 -5.99
CA THR A 58 -23.09 8.87 -4.78
C THR A 58 -22.25 8.47 -3.56
N VAL A 59 -21.31 7.52 -3.72
CA VAL A 59 -20.41 7.10 -2.64
C VAL A 59 -19.50 8.24 -2.21
N LEU A 60 -18.94 8.98 -3.16
CA LEU A 60 -18.10 10.15 -2.90
C LEU A 60 -18.87 11.24 -2.15
N GLU A 61 -20.05 11.61 -2.65
CA GLU A 61 -20.93 12.58 -2.01
C GLU A 61 -21.27 12.18 -0.57
N PHE A 62 -21.61 10.90 -0.36
CA PHE A 62 -21.85 10.37 0.99
C PHE A 62 -20.61 10.52 1.88
N LEU A 63 -19.44 10.03 1.45
CA LEU A 63 -18.21 10.09 2.23
C LEU A 63 -17.81 11.53 2.60
N MET A 64 -18.10 12.50 1.74
CA MET A 64 -17.88 13.92 2.00
C MET A 64 -18.80 14.51 3.09
N THR A 65 -19.92 13.85 3.41
CA THR A 65 -20.80 14.24 4.52
C THR A 65 -20.42 13.59 5.85
N VAL A 66 -19.62 12.52 5.83
CA VAL A 66 -19.23 11.79 7.04
C VAL A 66 -18.20 12.60 7.85
N PRO A 67 -18.34 12.69 9.18
CA PRO A 67 -17.32 13.31 10.03
C PRO A 67 -15.95 12.65 9.84
N ALA A 68 -14.91 13.47 9.69
CA ALA A 68 -13.55 12.97 9.44
C ALA A 68 -13.05 11.96 10.50
N ILE A 69 -13.48 12.13 11.76
CA ILE A 69 -13.13 11.21 12.84
C ILE A 69 -13.73 9.81 12.63
N ASP A 70 -14.91 9.72 12.05
CA ASP A 70 -15.58 8.45 11.79
C ASP A 70 -14.96 7.77 10.57
N LEU A 71 -14.52 8.54 9.55
CA LEU A 71 -13.72 8.00 8.44
C LEU A 71 -12.45 7.31 8.96
N VAL A 72 -11.68 7.99 9.82
CA VAL A 72 -10.42 7.47 10.36
C VAL A 72 -10.66 6.26 11.28
N LYS A 73 -11.66 6.32 12.17
CA LYS A 73 -11.98 5.19 13.06
C LYS A 73 -12.40 3.96 12.28
N THR A 74 -13.21 4.13 11.25
CA THR A 74 -13.70 3.01 10.42
C THR A 74 -12.57 2.44 9.58
N GLU A 75 -11.66 3.27 9.04
CA GLU A 75 -10.46 2.81 8.32
C GLU A 75 -9.60 1.82 9.12
N ASP A 76 -9.47 2.06 10.43
CA ASP A 76 -8.66 1.25 11.33
C ASP A 76 -9.31 -0.10 11.69
N MET A 77 -10.57 -0.34 11.31
CA MET A 77 -11.27 -1.57 11.63
C MET A 77 -10.70 -2.78 10.85
N VAL A 78 -10.45 -3.86 11.58
CA VAL A 78 -9.89 -5.11 11.03
C VAL A 78 -10.85 -5.77 10.03
N VAL A 79 -12.17 -5.58 10.18
CA VAL A 79 -13.20 -6.15 9.29
C VAL A 79 -13.04 -5.72 7.82
N LEU A 80 -12.34 -4.61 7.57
CA LEU A 80 -12.09 -4.10 6.22
C LEU A 80 -10.90 -4.78 5.53
N ARG A 81 -10.30 -5.79 6.18
CA ARG A 81 -9.06 -6.44 5.77
C ARG A 81 -9.26 -7.95 5.64
N THR A 82 -8.69 -8.51 4.59
CA THR A 82 -8.54 -9.95 4.46
C THR A 82 -7.45 -10.47 5.40
N GLY A 83 -7.46 -11.76 5.73
CA GLY A 83 -6.41 -12.37 6.57
C GLY A 83 -4.99 -12.12 6.05
N ARG A 84 -4.80 -12.13 4.73
CA ARG A 84 -3.50 -11.83 4.11
C ARG A 84 -3.12 -10.36 4.24
N GLU A 85 -4.07 -9.43 4.13
CA GLU A 85 -3.80 -8.00 4.33
C GLU A 85 -3.39 -7.68 5.77
N ILE A 86 -3.92 -8.40 6.76
CA ILE A 86 -3.51 -8.25 8.16
C ILE A 86 -2.01 -8.53 8.33
N ILE A 87 -1.48 -9.51 7.57
CA ILE A 87 -0.06 -9.92 7.63
C ILE A 87 0.82 -8.99 6.77
N GLN A 88 0.36 -8.64 5.57
CA GLN A 88 1.19 -7.97 4.57
C GLN A 88 1.13 -6.43 4.62
N LYS A 89 0.06 -5.85 5.15
CA LYS A 89 -0.15 -4.39 5.19
C LYS A 89 0.12 -3.85 6.61
N SER A 90 0.51 -2.58 6.71
CA SER A 90 0.86 -1.92 7.98
C SER A 90 -0.35 -1.49 8.81
N GLY A 91 -1.51 -2.09 8.54
CA GLY A 91 -2.78 -1.73 9.16
C GLY A 91 -3.34 -0.37 8.75
N ARG A 92 -2.97 0.16 7.58
CA ARG A 92 -3.63 1.30 6.92
C ARG A 92 -4.45 0.78 5.74
N LEU A 93 -5.67 1.28 5.58
CA LEU A 93 -6.54 0.89 4.46
C LEU A 93 -6.28 1.77 3.25
N PHE A 94 -5.93 3.04 3.44
CA PHE A 94 -5.63 3.96 2.34
C PHE A 94 -4.13 4.28 2.33
N ILE A 95 -3.47 3.82 1.27
CA ILE A 95 -2.03 3.99 1.01
C ILE A 95 -1.86 4.33 -0.50
N PRO A 96 -0.68 4.80 -0.95
CA PRO A 96 -0.46 5.21 -2.34
C PRO A 96 -0.94 4.19 -3.38
N CYS A 97 -1.53 4.68 -4.47
CA CYS A 97 -2.11 3.85 -5.54
C CYS A 97 -1.87 4.50 -6.91
N VAL A 98 -2.15 3.77 -7.99
CA VAL A 98 -2.08 4.32 -9.36
C VAL A 98 -3.26 5.23 -9.63
N GLU A 99 -2.97 6.43 -10.12
CA GLU A 99 -3.96 7.43 -10.50
C GLU A 99 -4.35 7.24 -11.97
N LYS A 100 -5.65 7.07 -12.24
CA LYS A 100 -6.17 6.77 -13.58
C LYS A 100 -6.62 8.02 -14.35
N SER A 101 -6.83 9.14 -13.66
CA SER A 101 -7.37 10.38 -14.22
C SER A 101 -6.77 11.59 -13.50
N GLY A 102 -7.02 12.80 -14.02
CA GLY A 102 -6.50 14.06 -13.49
C GLY A 102 -5.25 14.55 -14.23
N ASP A 103 -5.03 15.87 -14.19
CA ASP A 103 -3.94 16.54 -14.92
C ASP A 103 -2.57 16.37 -14.25
N LEU A 104 -2.57 16.10 -12.93
CA LEU A 104 -1.37 16.01 -12.10
C LEU A 104 -1.30 14.67 -11.38
N GLN A 105 -1.01 13.62 -12.15
CA GLN A 105 -0.84 12.27 -11.61
C GLN A 105 0.53 12.12 -10.95
N PHE A 106 0.55 11.91 -9.64
CA PHE A 106 1.78 11.63 -8.91
C PHE A 106 2.30 10.22 -9.23
N LEU A 107 1.43 9.21 -9.29
CA LEU A 107 1.79 7.85 -9.73
C LEU A 107 0.98 7.42 -10.95
N THR A 108 1.63 7.43 -12.12
CA THR A 108 1.02 7.11 -13.42
C THR A 108 0.92 5.61 -13.71
N ALA A 109 1.72 4.79 -13.02
CA ALA A 109 1.72 3.33 -13.14
C ALA A 109 2.26 2.70 -11.85
N SER A 110 2.18 1.36 -11.74
CA SER A 110 2.70 0.66 -10.57
C SER A 110 4.20 0.89 -10.41
N PRO A 111 4.74 0.90 -9.17
CA PRO A 111 6.18 1.00 -8.93
C PRO A 111 6.98 -0.04 -9.73
N HIS A 112 6.50 -1.28 -9.77
CA HIS A 112 7.12 -2.35 -10.54
C HIS A 112 7.21 -2.01 -12.03
N GLU A 113 6.13 -1.52 -12.63
CA GLU A 113 6.12 -1.14 -14.06
C GLU A 113 7.03 0.05 -14.37
N LEU A 114 7.00 1.09 -13.53
CA LEU A 114 7.85 2.27 -13.70
C LEU A 114 9.33 1.91 -13.63
N MET A 115 9.72 1.06 -12.68
CA MET A 115 11.08 0.55 -12.55
C MET A 115 11.46 -0.33 -13.75
N ARG A 116 10.61 -1.29 -14.13
CA ARG A 116 10.85 -2.21 -15.26
C ARG A 116 11.02 -1.47 -16.59
N THR A 117 10.25 -0.41 -16.80
CA THR A 117 10.30 0.40 -18.04
C THR A 117 11.36 1.51 -18.00
N GLY A 118 12.03 1.69 -16.86
CA GLY A 118 13.02 2.76 -16.68
C GLY A 118 12.42 4.16 -16.61
N LYS A 119 11.10 4.29 -16.43
CA LYS A 119 10.36 5.56 -16.36
C LYS A 119 10.40 6.14 -14.94
N PHE A 120 11.61 6.41 -14.43
CA PHE A 120 11.83 6.98 -13.11
C PHE A 120 13.11 7.84 -13.09
N HIS A 121 13.29 8.61 -12.02
CA HIS A 121 14.45 9.47 -11.83
C HIS A 121 15.69 8.69 -11.41
N LYS A 122 16.73 8.75 -12.25
CA LYS A 122 18.00 8.07 -12.02
C LYS A 122 18.98 9.02 -11.33
N VAL A 123 18.96 9.01 -10.00
CA VAL A 123 19.91 9.72 -9.15
C VAL A 123 20.63 8.72 -8.22
N PRO A 124 21.82 9.05 -7.68
CA PRO A 124 22.45 8.22 -6.67
C PRO A 124 21.53 8.01 -5.46
N ILE A 125 21.40 6.75 -5.03
CA ILE A 125 20.60 6.38 -3.87
C ILE A 125 21.45 5.68 -2.82
N ILE A 126 21.09 5.90 -1.55
CA ILE A 126 21.48 5.03 -0.44
C ILE A 126 20.19 4.35 0.03
N MET A 127 20.22 3.03 0.15
CA MET A 127 19.10 2.25 0.67
C MET A 127 19.58 1.27 1.74
N GLY A 128 18.74 1.02 2.75
CA GLY A 128 19.10 0.12 3.84
C GLY A 128 17.91 -0.34 4.66
N ILE A 129 18.11 -1.47 5.33
CA ILE A 129 17.22 -2.08 6.32
C ILE A 129 18.04 -2.50 7.53
N ASN A 130 17.39 -2.70 8.67
CA ASN A 130 18.01 -3.30 9.85
C ASN A 130 18.00 -4.84 9.77
N ASP A 131 18.85 -5.50 10.56
CA ASP A 131 18.96 -6.97 10.62
C ASP A 131 17.72 -7.63 11.27
N LYS A 132 16.90 -6.86 12.00
CA LYS A 132 15.74 -7.35 12.75
C LYS A 132 14.47 -6.49 12.58
N GLU A 133 14.19 -5.97 11.37
CA GLU A 133 12.98 -5.15 11.07
C GLU A 133 11.66 -5.78 11.60
N GLY A 134 11.52 -7.10 11.46
CA GLY A 134 10.32 -7.84 11.88
C GLY A 134 10.03 -7.81 13.38
N THR A 135 10.99 -7.42 14.23
CA THR A 135 10.76 -7.26 15.67
C THR A 135 9.70 -6.21 15.98
N LEU A 136 9.50 -5.22 15.11
CA LEU A 136 8.41 -4.25 15.23
C LEU A 136 7.03 -4.92 15.15
N SER A 137 6.87 -5.89 14.25
CA SER A 137 5.62 -6.63 14.08
C SER A 137 5.35 -7.56 15.26
N LEU A 138 6.40 -8.23 15.76
CA LEU A 138 6.31 -9.07 16.96
C LEU A 138 5.93 -8.25 18.20
N ALA A 139 6.57 -7.11 18.42
CA ALA A 139 6.29 -6.23 19.55
C ALA A 139 4.86 -5.68 19.55
N LYS A 140 4.26 -5.51 18.36
CA LYS A 140 2.87 -5.06 18.18
C LYS A 140 1.85 -6.19 18.23
N GLY A 141 2.28 -7.45 18.28
CA GLY A 141 1.38 -8.62 18.27
C GLY A 141 0.54 -8.74 16.99
N VAL A 142 1.01 -8.16 15.88
CA VAL A 142 0.25 -8.14 14.60
C VAL A 142 0.51 -9.37 13.73
N VAL A 143 1.50 -10.19 14.07
CA VAL A 143 1.87 -11.39 13.31
C VAL A 143 1.64 -12.62 14.19
N ASP A 144 0.83 -13.53 13.68
CA ASP A 144 0.72 -14.89 14.17
C ASP A 144 1.84 -15.73 13.54
N CYS A 145 2.84 -16.08 14.35
CA CYS A 145 3.98 -16.86 13.89
C CYS A 145 3.59 -18.29 13.51
N ASP A 146 2.62 -18.90 14.19
CA ASP A 146 2.18 -20.26 13.91
C ASP A 146 1.44 -20.30 12.56
N GLN A 147 0.61 -19.29 12.30
CA GLN A 147 -0.04 -19.13 11.01
C GLN A 147 0.98 -18.96 9.89
N VAL A 148 1.97 -18.07 10.04
CA VAL A 148 3.01 -17.86 9.02
C VAL A 148 3.86 -19.12 8.80
N ASN A 149 4.17 -19.86 9.87
CA ASN A 149 4.90 -21.13 9.76
C ASN A 149 4.08 -22.21 9.04
N SER A 150 2.76 -22.23 9.23
CA SER A 150 1.85 -23.18 8.56
C SER A 150 1.59 -22.84 7.09
N ASP A 151 1.65 -21.56 6.72
CA ASP A 151 1.48 -21.09 5.36
C ASP A 151 2.42 -19.91 5.05
N PRO A 152 3.69 -20.18 4.68
CA PRO A 152 4.66 -19.15 4.34
C PRO A 152 4.25 -18.28 3.15
N SER A 153 3.30 -18.75 2.31
CA SER A 153 2.78 -18.00 1.16
C SER A 153 2.17 -16.66 1.55
N LEU A 154 1.70 -16.54 2.80
CA LEU A 154 1.15 -15.31 3.37
C LEU A 154 2.19 -14.19 3.44
N THR A 155 3.48 -14.49 3.36
CA THR A 155 4.56 -13.50 3.33
C THR A 155 5.02 -13.12 1.92
N VAL A 156 4.60 -13.89 0.91
CA VAL A 156 5.02 -13.64 -0.48
C VAL A 156 4.21 -12.48 -1.06
N PRO A 157 4.86 -11.46 -1.62
CA PRO A 157 4.21 -10.38 -2.35
C PRO A 157 3.26 -10.87 -3.46
N LEU A 158 2.04 -10.35 -3.51
CA LEU A 158 1.02 -10.78 -4.49
C LEU A 158 1.37 -10.37 -5.92
N ASP A 159 2.06 -9.24 -6.06
CA ASP A 159 2.46 -8.63 -7.33
C ASP A 159 3.58 -9.39 -8.06
N LEU A 160 4.22 -10.35 -7.39
CA LEU A 160 5.24 -11.20 -8.01
C LEU A 160 4.66 -12.33 -8.87
N GLY A 161 3.34 -12.60 -8.79
CA GLY A 161 2.69 -13.64 -9.58
C GLY A 161 3.22 -15.06 -9.33
N ILE A 162 3.90 -15.27 -8.20
CA ILE A 162 4.45 -16.56 -7.81
C ILE A 162 3.28 -17.43 -7.33
N VAL A 163 2.91 -18.42 -8.13
CA VAL A 163 2.08 -19.54 -7.67
C VAL A 163 3.02 -20.42 -6.87
N LEU A 164 2.87 -20.42 -5.55
CA LEU A 164 3.58 -21.39 -4.73
C LEU A 164 2.94 -22.74 -4.97
N ASP A 165 3.68 -23.63 -5.62
CA ASP A 165 3.31 -25.03 -5.73
C ASP A 165 3.11 -25.55 -4.32
N ARG A 166 1.86 -25.91 -3.99
CA ARG A 166 1.57 -26.74 -2.83
C ARG A 166 2.01 -28.16 -3.18
N GLU A 167 3.31 -28.39 -3.26
CA GLU A 167 3.86 -29.73 -3.42
C GLU A 167 3.97 -30.41 -2.04
N VAL A 168 3.07 -31.39 -1.89
CA VAL A 168 3.05 -32.60 -1.02
C VAL A 168 2.80 -32.39 0.47
#